data_AF-A0A920FU36-F1
#
_entry.id   AF-A0A920FU36-F1
#
_cell.length_a   1.000
_cell.length_b   1.000
_cell.length_c   1.000
_cell.angle_alpha   90.00
_cell.angle_beta   90.00
_cell.angle_gamma   90.00
#
_symmetry.space_group_name_H-M   'P 1'
#
loop_
_entity.id
_entity.type
_entity.pdbx_description
1 polymer ?
#
loop_
_entity_poly.entity_id
_entity_poly.type
_entity_poly.pdbx_seq_one_letter_code
_entity_poly.pdbx_strand_id
1 'polypeptide(L)'
;MNRVTTEFMKFLMHPEAHERFMEKGGFLTPHTGVDTSKYASDTFRSLHEVLQNATTFRFDGSDLMPGWVGAGSFWTGMVDYTNGKSAQEVADAIQASWIAGQ
;
A
#
# COMPACT_ATOMS: atom_id res chain seq x y z
N MET A 1 3.72 -23.86 12.79
CA MET A 1 4.16 -22.69 13.58
C MET A 1 4.40 -23.13 15.01
N ASN A 2 5.48 -22.69 15.68
CA ASN A 2 5.70 -23.02 17.10
C ASN A 2 4.87 -22.11 18.01
N ARG A 3 4.77 -22.44 19.30
CA ARG A 3 3.97 -21.69 20.29
C ARG A 3 4.35 -20.21 20.36
N VAL A 4 5.64 -19.89 20.29
CA VAL A 4 6.13 -18.50 20.37
C VAL A 4 5.63 -17.69 19.17
N THR A 5 5.73 -18.25 17.96
CA THR A 5 5.22 -17.57 16.76
C THR A 5 3.71 -17.32 16.86
N THR A 6 2.94 -18.28 17.37
CA THR A 6 1.49 -18.11 17.56
C THR A 6 1.15 -16.99 18.54
N GLU A 7 1.80 -16.95 19.71
CA GLU A 7 1.55 -15.88 20.69
C GLU A 7 1.99 -14.51 20.18
N PHE A 8 3.07 -14.45 19.39
CA PHE A 8 3.47 -13.20 18.74
C PHE A 8 2.43 -12.72 17.72
N MET A 9 1.90 -13.61 16.88
CA MET A 9 0.81 -13.26 15.95
C MET A 9 -0.44 -12.76 16.69
N LYS A 10 -0.76 -13.33 17.86
CA LYS A 10 -1.86 -12.83 18.70
C LYS A 10 -1.59 -11.43 19.23
N PHE A 11 -0.38 -11.18 19.72
CA PHE A 11 0.00 -9.83 20.14
C PHE A 11 -0.15 -8.81 19.01
N LEU A 12 0.25 -9.16 17.78
CA LEU A 12 0.10 -8.27 16.61
C LEU A 12 -1.36 -7.94 16.27
N MET A 13 -2.35 -8.68 16.78
CA MET A 13 -3.77 -8.37 16.61
C MET A 13 -4.35 -7.49 17.74
N HIS A 14 -3.56 -7.17 18.78
CA HIS A 14 -4.03 -6.38 19.93
C HIS A 14 -3.88 -4.87 19.67
N PRO A 15 -4.81 -4.01 20.12
CA PRO A 15 -4.71 -2.55 19.95
C PRO A 15 -3.33 -1.99 20.32
N GLU A 16 -2.77 -2.44 21.44
CA GLU A 16 -1.45 -2.00 21.92
C GLU A 16 -0.35 -2.14 20.87
N ALA A 17 -0.30 -3.26 20.13
CA ALA A 17 0.73 -3.46 19.12
C ALA A 17 0.59 -2.43 17.99
N HIS A 18 -0.64 -2.19 17.52
CA HIS A 18 -0.93 -1.19 16.50
C HIS A 18 -0.62 0.23 16.98
N GLU A 19 -1.05 0.58 18.19
CA GLU A 19 -0.84 1.91 18.79
C GLU A 19 0.64 2.25 18.89
N ARG A 20 1.50 1.29 19.27
CA ARG A 20 2.96 1.48 19.29
C ARG A 20 3.54 1.81 17.91
N PHE A 21 2.96 1.29 16.82
CA PHE A 21 3.37 1.65 15.46
C PHE A 21 2.76 3.00 15.03
N MET A 22 1.50 3.28 15.42
CA MET A 22 0.82 4.56 15.16
C MET A 22 1.58 5.75 15.75
N GLU A 23 2.09 5.60 16.98
CA GLU A 23 2.89 6.60 17.70
C GLU A 23 4.22 6.90 17.00
N LYS A 24 4.80 5.93 16.29
CA LYS A 24 6.04 6.12 15.51
C LYS A 24 5.81 6.81 14.17
N GLY A 25 4.59 6.77 13.64
CA GLY A 25 4.24 7.28 12.31
C GLY A 25 4.59 6.31 11.17
N GLY A 26 4.07 6.59 9.98
CA GLY A 26 4.25 5.75 8.77
C GLY A 26 3.41 4.47 8.76
N PHE A 27 2.45 4.36 9.68
CA PHE A 27 1.60 3.17 9.84
C PHE A 27 0.13 3.56 9.89
N LEU A 28 -0.71 2.82 9.16
CA LEU A 28 -2.16 2.88 9.26
C LEU A 28 -2.68 1.49 9.60
N THR A 29 -3.79 1.42 10.33
CA THR A 29 -4.37 0.14 10.77
C THR A 29 -5.87 0.10 10.49
N PRO A 30 -6.41 -1.04 10.03
CA PRO A 30 -7.85 -1.29 9.96
C PRO A 30 -8.44 -1.75 11.31
N HIS A 31 -7.61 -1.87 12.36
CA HIS A 31 -8.06 -2.32 13.68
C HIS A 31 -8.99 -1.27 14.31
N THR A 32 -10.24 -1.62 14.58
CA THR A 32 -11.30 -0.69 15.04
C THR A 32 -11.20 -0.31 16.52
N GLY A 33 -10.48 -1.07 17.32
CA GLY A 33 -10.34 -0.85 18.78
C GLY A 33 -9.14 -0.01 19.21
N VAL A 34 -8.47 0.71 18.31
CA VAL A 34 -7.30 1.55 18.65
C VAL A 34 -7.72 2.93 19.16
N ASP A 35 -6.92 3.52 20.04
CA ASP A 35 -7.02 4.94 20.39
C ASP A 35 -6.39 5.81 19.30
N THR A 36 -7.24 6.46 18.50
CA THR A 36 -6.80 7.31 17.38
C THR A 36 -6.06 8.56 17.82
N SER A 37 -6.14 8.94 19.10
CA SER A 37 -5.36 10.07 19.63
C SER A 37 -3.86 9.79 19.68
N LYS A 38 -3.45 8.52 19.60
CA LYS A 38 -2.06 8.07 19.60
C LYS A 38 -1.37 8.14 18.24
N TYR A 39 -2.07 8.52 17.18
CA TYR A 39 -1.41 8.78 15.89
C TYR A 39 -0.36 9.90 16.01
N ALA A 40 0.80 9.68 15.40
CA ALA A 40 1.92 10.63 15.43
C ALA A 40 1.59 12.03 14.85
N SER A 41 0.53 12.16 14.06
CA SER A 41 0.08 13.45 13.52
C SER A 41 -1.41 13.44 13.15
N ASP A 42 -1.99 14.64 13.02
CA ASP A 42 -3.35 14.82 12.51
C ASP A 42 -3.52 14.28 11.10
N THR A 43 -2.49 14.35 10.26
CA THR A 43 -2.51 13.75 8.92
C THR A 43 -2.76 12.24 8.99
N PHE A 44 -2.06 11.52 9.87
CA PHE A 44 -2.27 10.07 10.02
C PHE A 44 -3.64 9.73 10.61
N ARG A 45 -4.15 10.57 11.52
CA ARG A 45 -5.49 10.43 12.07
C ARG A 45 -6.56 10.57 10.98
N SER A 46 -6.46 11.58 10.13
CA SER A 46 -7.37 11.78 8.99
C SER A 46 -7.29 10.64 7.98
N LEU A 47 -6.09 10.11 7.70
CA LEU A 47 -5.91 8.95 6.82
C LEU A 47 -6.54 7.67 7.41
N HIS A 48 -6.50 7.49 8.73
CA HIS A 48 -7.19 6.40 9.40
C HIS A 48 -8.70 6.51 9.27
N GLU A 49 -9.27 7.71 9.39
CA GLU A 49 -10.71 7.92 9.15
C GLU A 49 -11.12 7.56 7.72
N VAL A 50 -10.30 7.91 6.72
CA VAL A 50 -10.51 7.48 5.34
C VAL A 50 -10.46 5.95 5.24
N LEU A 51 -9.47 5.30 5.84
CA LEU A 51 -9.32 3.84 5.83
C LEU A 51 -10.51 3.13 6.49
N GLN A 52 -10.94 3.58 7.67
CA GLN A 52 -12.03 2.95 8.44
C GLN A 52 -13.40 3.06 7.76
N ASN A 53 -13.62 4.14 7.00
CA ASN A 53 -14.89 4.37 6.30
C ASN A 53 -14.85 3.90 4.83
N ALA A 54 -13.72 3.38 4.35
CA ALA A 54 -13.62 2.88 2.99
C ALA A 54 -14.48 1.62 2.80
N THR A 55 -15.37 1.65 1.80
CA THR A 55 -16.16 0.47 1.40
C THR A 55 -15.40 -0.46 0.45
N THR A 56 -14.27 0.02 -0.08
CA THR A 56 -13.41 -0.72 -1.02
C THR A 56 -11.96 -0.53 -0.63
N PHE A 57 -11.22 -1.63 -0.58
CA PHE A 57 -9.78 -1.64 -0.37
C PHE A 57 -9.09 -2.21 -1.62
N ARG A 58 -7.97 -1.61 -2.03
CA ARG A 58 -7.17 -2.04 -3.17
C ARG A 58 -5.70 -2.03 -2.78
N PHE A 59 -4.97 -3.05 -3.23
CA PHE A 59 -3.51 -3.02 -3.23
C PHE A 59 -3.03 -2.37 -4.52
N ASP A 60 -1.92 -1.66 -4.46
CA ASP A 60 -1.23 -1.29 -5.69
C ASP A 60 -0.72 -2.55 -6.40
N GLY A 61 -0.59 -2.48 -7.72
CA GLY A 61 -0.21 -3.63 -8.53
C GLY A 61 1.29 -3.93 -8.56
N SER A 62 2.13 -3.15 -7.86
CA SER A 62 3.59 -3.16 -8.06
C SER A 62 4.22 -4.52 -7.73
N ASP A 63 3.77 -5.17 -6.65
CA ASP A 63 4.23 -6.51 -6.25
C ASP A 63 3.87 -7.61 -7.26
N LEU A 64 2.82 -7.40 -8.06
CA LEU A 64 2.40 -8.34 -9.09
C LEU A 64 3.08 -8.09 -10.43
N MET A 65 3.77 -6.96 -10.60
CA MET A 65 4.43 -6.64 -11.86
C MET A 65 5.69 -7.48 -12.03
N PRO A 66 5.84 -8.19 -13.16
CA PRO A 66 7.13 -8.74 -13.52
C PRO A 66 8.19 -7.64 -13.59
N GLY A 67 9.46 -7.97 -13.33
CA GLY A 67 10.53 -6.98 -13.27
C GLY A 67 10.66 -6.11 -14.53
N TRP A 68 10.44 -6.70 -15.72
CA TRP A 68 10.47 -5.97 -17.00
C TRP A 68 9.32 -4.97 -17.18
N VAL A 69 8.20 -5.18 -16.49
CA VAL A 69 7.11 -4.20 -16.42
C VAL A 69 7.42 -3.18 -15.34
N GLY A 70 7.52 -3.62 -14.08
CA GLY A 70 7.54 -2.73 -12.92
C GLY A 70 8.73 -1.78 -12.91
N ALA A 71 9.94 -2.31 -13.15
CA ALA A 71 11.16 -1.51 -13.24
C ALA A 71 11.50 -1.07 -14.68
N GLY A 72 10.76 -1.55 -15.67
CA GLY A 72 10.97 -1.26 -17.09
C GLY A 72 9.85 -0.42 -17.68
N SER A 73 8.97 -1.05 -18.46
CA SER A 73 7.96 -0.35 -19.27
C SER A 73 7.07 0.60 -18.45
N PHE A 74 6.71 0.22 -17.21
CA PHE A 74 5.91 1.06 -16.33
C PHE A 74 6.67 2.33 -15.93
N TRP A 75 7.92 2.19 -15.46
CA TRP A 75 8.73 3.34 -15.05
C TRP A 75 8.97 4.31 -16.21
N THR A 76 9.42 3.80 -17.36
CA THR A 76 9.60 4.62 -18.56
C THR A 76 8.29 5.27 -19.00
N GLY A 77 7.18 4.51 -18.99
CA GLY A 77 5.86 5.03 -19.33
C GLY A 77 5.39 6.16 -18.41
N MET A 78 5.62 6.06 -17.10
CA MET A 78 5.28 7.14 -16.16
C MET A 78 6.10 8.40 -16.40
N VAL A 79 7.40 8.26 -16.73
CA VAL A 79 8.24 9.40 -17.14
C VAL A 79 7.70 10.04 -18.42
N ASP A 80 7.39 9.26 -19.44
CA ASP A 80 6.83 9.75 -20.71
C ASP A 80 5.49 10.46 -20.50
N TYR A 81 4.62 9.94 -19.64
CA TYR A 81 3.35 10.55 -19.27
C TYR A 81 3.56 11.93 -18.64
N THR A 82 4.49 12.04 -17.68
CA THR A 82 4.83 13.34 -17.06
C THR A 82 5.45 14.33 -18.05
N ASN A 83 6.05 13.84 -19.14
CA ASN A 83 6.59 14.64 -20.23
C ASN A 83 5.58 14.93 -21.36
N GLY A 84 4.30 14.56 -21.19
CA GLY A 84 3.20 14.97 -22.07
C GLY A 84 2.69 13.91 -23.04
N LYS A 85 3.19 12.67 -22.99
CA LYS A 85 2.57 11.55 -23.72
C LYS A 85 1.19 11.25 -23.14
N SER A 86 0.23 10.82 -23.96
CA SER A 86 -1.12 10.56 -23.46
C SER A 86 -1.17 9.35 -22.52
N ALA A 87 -2.07 9.37 -21.54
CA ALA A 87 -2.27 8.26 -20.62
C ALA A 87 -2.63 6.95 -21.37
N GLN A 88 -3.41 7.06 -22.45
CA GLN A 88 -3.82 5.90 -23.26
C GLN A 88 -2.61 5.25 -23.93
N GLU A 89 -1.77 6.03 -24.63
CA GLU A 89 -0.58 5.48 -25.31
C GLU A 89 0.41 4.86 -24.33
N VAL A 90 0.56 5.45 -23.13
CA VAL A 90 1.40 4.90 -22.07
C VAL A 90 0.83 3.59 -21.54
N ALA A 91 -0.47 3.55 -21.24
CA ALA A 91 -1.13 2.34 -20.76
C ALA A 91 -1.08 1.21 -21.78
N ASP A 92 -1.31 1.50 -23.06
CA ASP A 92 -1.26 0.50 -24.15
C ASP A 92 0.15 -0.09 -24.31
N ALA A 93 1.19 0.76 -24.21
CA ALA A 93 2.57 0.30 -24.27
C ALA A 93 2.95 -0.60 -23.08
N ILE A 94 2.53 -0.23 -21.86
CA ILE A 94 2.75 -1.03 -20.65
C ILE A 94 1.99 -2.37 -20.76
N GLN A 95 0.75 -2.34 -21.23
CA GLN A 95 -0.07 -3.54 -21.43
C GLN A 95 0.54 -4.48 -22.49
N ALA A 96 1.09 -3.93 -23.57
CA ALA A 96 1.79 -4.71 -24.59
C ALA A 96 3.03 -5.41 -24.01
N SER A 97 3.85 -4.70 -23.22
CA SER A 97 5.01 -5.29 -22.53
C SER A 97 4.61 -6.38 -21.53
N TRP A 98 3.48 -6.18 -20.84
CA TRP A 98 2.94 -7.19 -19.93
C TRP A 98 2.59 -8.50 -20.66
N ILE A 99 1.89 -8.41 -21.80
CA ILE A 99 1.44 -9.57 -22.57
C ILE A 99 2.60 -10.27 -23.27
N ALA A 100 3.60 -9.51 -23.74
CA ALA A 100 4.74 -10.06 -24.45
C ALA A 100 5.54 -11.07 -23.58
N GLY A 101 5.51 -10.91 -22.26
CA GLY A 101 6.25 -11.77 -21.33
C GLY A 101 7.78 -11.64 -21.42
N GLN A 102 8.26 -10.74 -22.30
CA GLN A 102 9.62 -10.22 -22.51
C GLN A 102 9.55 -9.07 -23.52
#